data_AF-A0A920F6B7-F1
#
_entry.id   AF-A0A920F6B7-F1
#
_cell.length_a   1.000
_cell.length_b   1.000
_cell.length_c   1.000
_cell.angle_alpha   90.00
_cell.angle_beta   90.00
_cell.angle_gamma   90.00
#
_symmetry.space_group_name_H-M   'P 1'
#
loop_
_entity.id
_entity.type
_entity.pdbx_description
1 polymer ?
#
loop_
_entity_poly.entity_id
_entity_poly.type
_entity_poly.pdbx_seq_one_letter_code
_entity_poly.pdbx_strand_id
1 'polypeptide(L)'
;MQFKTARCRCVKDGGNFTAVRGYEGPSERNINFTQTWVRSYDGQFAKLSSLVKLVGDNKLTLRVGDSSSRRCPVAHRRLEAGGTEEGWF
;
A
#
# COMPACT_ATOMS: atom_id res chain seq x y z
N MET A 1 9.22 16.93 12.87
CA MET A 1 10.18 15.85 12.50
C MET A 1 10.08 14.71 13.53
N GLN A 2 8.99 13.93 13.54
CA GLN A 2 8.70 12.89 14.56
C GLN A 2 7.94 11.65 14.01
N PHE A 3 7.86 11.47 12.68
CA PHE A 3 7.04 10.39 12.09
C PHE A 3 7.77 9.05 11.88
N LYS A 4 9.07 8.92 12.21
CA LYS A 4 9.88 7.76 11.78
C LYS A 4 10.00 6.60 12.77
N THR A 5 9.77 6.80 14.07
CA THR A 5 10.03 5.76 15.09
C THR A 5 8.76 5.10 15.63
N ALA A 6 7.58 5.68 15.38
CA ALA A 6 6.33 5.24 16.03
C ALA A 6 5.80 3.88 15.54
N ARG A 7 6.00 3.53 14.26
CA ARG A 7 5.31 2.36 13.65
C ARG A 7 5.94 1.02 14.04
N CYS A 8 7.24 0.99 14.30
CA CYS A 8 7.96 -0.22 14.67
C CYS A 8 7.62 -0.70 16.10
N ARG A 9 7.14 0.18 16.98
CA ARG A 9 6.75 -0.18 18.37
C ARG A 9 5.54 -1.13 18.45
N CYS A 10 4.73 -1.23 17.40
CA CYS A 10 3.59 -2.15 17.36
C CYS A 10 3.96 -3.57 16.89
N VAL A 11 5.18 -3.78 16.40
CA VAL A 11 5.65 -5.09 15.93
C VAL A 11 6.26 -5.85 17.10
N LYS A 12 5.82 -7.10 17.31
CA LYS A 12 6.40 -8.00 18.31
C LYS A 12 7.88 -8.25 18.01
N ASP A 13 8.65 -8.54 19.04
CA ASP A 13 10.08 -8.87 18.91
C ASP A 13 10.25 -10.12 18.03
N GLY A 14 11.25 -10.10 17.14
CA GLY A 14 11.40 -11.15 16.11
C GLY A 14 10.36 -11.11 14.98
N GLY A 15 9.47 -10.11 14.97
CA GLY A 15 8.43 -9.96 13.95
C GLY A 15 8.97 -9.47 12.61
N ASN A 16 8.10 -9.50 11.59
CA ASN A 16 8.42 -9.02 10.25
C ASN A 16 7.80 -7.64 10.00
N PHE A 17 8.60 -6.73 9.47
CA PHE A 17 8.13 -5.43 8.97
C PHE A 17 8.47 -5.32 7.49
N THR A 18 7.44 -5.17 6.65
CA THR A 18 7.63 -4.98 5.21
C THR A 18 7.26 -3.55 4.82
N ALA A 19 8.24 -2.80 4.35
CA ALA A 19 8.02 -1.47 3.79
C ALA A 19 7.63 -1.58 2.31
N VAL A 20 6.50 -0.95 1.95
CA VAL A 20 6.13 -0.70 0.56
C VAL A 20 6.65 0.68 0.18
N ARG A 21 7.46 0.77 -0.89
CA ARG A 21 8.21 1.98 -1.34
C ARG A 21 9.55 2.27 -0.64
N GLY A 22 10.25 1.22 -0.19
CA GLY A 22 11.70 1.31 0.07
C GLY A 22 12.10 2.09 1.33
N TYR A 23 11.23 2.16 2.35
CA TYR A 23 11.65 2.66 3.65
C TYR A 23 12.59 1.65 4.32
N GLU A 24 13.77 2.12 4.73
CA GLU A 24 14.71 1.39 5.57
C GLU A 24 14.83 2.11 6.91
N GLY A 25 14.53 1.40 7.99
CA GLY A 25 14.65 1.90 9.36
C GLY A 25 15.64 1.04 10.14
N PRO A 26 16.13 1.52 11.29
CA PRO A 26 16.98 0.72 12.16
C PRO A 26 16.24 -0.54 12.62
N SER A 27 16.92 -1.69 12.57
CA SER A 27 16.40 -2.96 13.07
C SER A 27 16.46 -3.00 14.60
N GLU A 28 15.48 -2.39 15.25
CA GLU A 28 15.30 -2.51 16.69
C GLU A 28 14.58 -3.82 17.03
N ARG A 29 14.98 -4.48 18.13
CA ARG A 29 14.31 -5.68 18.70
C ARG A 29 14.23 -6.91 17.80
N ASN A 30 15.30 -7.19 17.04
CA ASN A 30 15.40 -8.35 16.14
C ASN A 30 14.26 -8.43 15.09
N ILE A 31 13.72 -7.27 14.71
CA ILE A 31 12.67 -7.20 13.69
C ILE A 31 13.30 -7.39 12.31
N ASN A 32 12.75 -8.30 11.52
CA ASN A 32 13.19 -8.52 10.15
C ASN A 32 12.56 -7.46 9.24
N PHE A 33 13.40 -6.54 8.77
CA PHE A 33 13.01 -5.50 7.83
C PHE A 33 13.17 -6.01 6.40
N THR A 34 12.06 -6.03 5.67
CA THR A 34 12.04 -6.34 4.24
C THR A 34 11.47 -5.18 3.45
N GLN A 35 11.91 -5.03 2.22
CA GLN A 35 11.38 -4.02 1.29
C GLN A 35 10.64 -4.72 0.17
N THR A 36 9.45 -4.23 -0.15
CA THR A 36 8.68 -4.70 -1.30
C THR A 36 8.49 -3.55 -2.28
N TRP A 37 9.03 -3.75 -3.48
CA TRP A 37 8.83 -2.85 -4.62
C TRP A 37 7.74 -3.42 -5.50
N VAL A 38 6.69 -2.63 -5.78
CA VAL A 38 5.59 -3.05 -6.66
C VAL A 38 6.13 -3.41 -8.05
N ARG A 39 7.16 -2.68 -8.53
CA ARG A 39 7.82 -2.96 -9.82
C ARG A 39 8.48 -4.35 -9.87
N SER A 40 8.86 -4.93 -8.74
CA SER A 40 9.41 -6.30 -8.68
C SER A 40 8.35 -7.38 -8.95
N TYR A 41 7.09 -7.02 -9.05
CA TYR A 41 5.98 -7.92 -9.38
C TYR A 41 5.54 -7.80 -10.84
N ASP A 42 6.29 -7.07 -11.67
CA ASP A 42 6.02 -7.00 -13.11
C ASP A 42 5.98 -8.41 -13.73
N GLY A 43 5.00 -8.66 -14.59
CA GLY A 43 4.77 -9.98 -15.20
C GLY A 43 4.21 -11.08 -14.27
N GLN A 44 3.93 -10.81 -12.99
CA GLN A 44 3.36 -11.79 -12.05
C GLN A 44 1.84 -11.99 -12.24
N PHE A 45 1.42 -12.37 -13.45
CA PHE A 45 0.00 -12.49 -13.82
C PHE A 45 -0.77 -13.49 -12.96
N ALA A 46 -0.13 -14.58 -12.50
CA ALA A 46 -0.77 -15.54 -11.62
C ALA A 46 -1.26 -14.92 -10.29
N LYS A 47 -0.48 -13.98 -9.73
CA LYS A 47 -0.87 -13.25 -8.51
C LYS A 47 -2.04 -12.30 -8.79
N LEU A 48 -2.03 -11.63 -9.94
CA LEU A 48 -3.14 -10.78 -10.39
C LEU A 48 -4.43 -11.60 -10.58
N SER A 49 -4.35 -12.75 -11.24
CA SER A 49 -5.49 -13.65 -11.46
C SER A 49 -6.10 -14.14 -10.13
N SER A 50 -5.28 -14.36 -9.10
CA SER A 50 -5.78 -14.69 -7.77
C SER A 50 -6.58 -13.55 -7.14
N LEU A 51 -6.18 -12.29 -7.34
CA LEU A 51 -6.96 -11.14 -6.87
C LEU A 51 -8.31 -11.05 -7.60
N VAL A 52 -8.35 -11.31 -8.91
CA VAL A 52 -9.60 -11.35 -9.69
C VAL A 52 -10.56 -12.40 -9.11
N LYS A 53 -10.07 -13.60 -8.78
CA LYS A 53 -10.88 -14.64 -8.13
C LYS A 53 -11.44 -14.18 -6.79
N LEU A 54 -10.64 -13.50 -5.95
CA LEU A 54 -11.10 -13.01 -4.65
C LEU A 54 -12.20 -11.96 -4.76
N VAL A 55 -12.16 -11.11 -5.80
CA VAL A 55 -13.24 -10.17 -6.10
C VAL A 55 -14.50 -10.92 -6.54
N GLY A 56 -14.36 -11.90 -7.45
CA GLY A 56 -15.48 -12.75 -7.88
C GLY A 56 -16.13 -13.54 -6.73
N ASP A 57 -15.32 -13.99 -5.77
CA ASP A 57 -15.76 -14.64 -4.54
C ASP A 57 -16.35 -13.67 -3.50
N ASN A 58 -16.42 -12.37 -3.77
CA ASN A 58 -16.81 -11.32 -2.81
C ASN A 58 -15.96 -11.27 -1.53
N LYS A 59 -14.72 -11.80 -1.56
CA LYS A 59 -13.76 -11.76 -0.44
C LYS A 59 -12.89 -10.50 -0.47
N LEU A 60 -12.91 -9.76 -1.57
CA LEU A 60 -12.18 -8.51 -1.75
C LEU A 60 -13.09 -7.45 -2.37
N THR A 61 -13.33 -6.35 -1.64
CA THR A 61 -14.10 -5.21 -2.15
C THR A 61 -13.16 -4.21 -2.82
N LEU A 62 -13.43 -3.91 -4.10
CA LEU A 62 -12.69 -2.88 -4.83
C LEU A 62 -13.21 -1.49 -4.47
N ARG A 63 -12.29 -0.56 -4.21
CA ARG A 63 -12.62 0.86 -4.08
C ARG A 63 -12.22 1.58 -5.36
N VAL A 64 -13.21 2.14 -6.05
CA VAL A 64 -13.02 2.89 -7.29
C VAL A 64 -13.13 4.37 -7.00
N GLY A 65 -12.08 5.14 -7.29
CA GLY A 65 -12.12 6.59 -7.19
C GLY A 65 -12.86 7.23 -8.37
N ASP A 66 -13.23 8.52 -8.23
CA ASP A 66 -13.85 9.28 -9.31
C ASP A 66 -12.96 9.27 -10.57
N SER A 67 -13.48 8.70 -11.65
CA SER A 67 -12.75 8.51 -12.91
C SER A 67 -13.43 9.29 -14.02
N SER A 68 -12.89 10.47 -14.32
CA SER A 68 -13.14 11.11 -15.60
C SER A 68 -11.80 11.44 -16.27
N SER A 69 -11.60 10.87 -17.46
CA SER A 69 -10.38 11.01 -18.26
C SER A 69 -10.01 12.48 -18.54
N ARG A 70 -11.02 13.36 -18.63
CA ARG A 70 -10.86 14.81 -18.79
C ARG A 70 -10.37 15.55 -17.53
N ARG A 71 -10.33 14.89 -16.37
CA ARG A 71 -9.91 15.48 -15.08
C ARG A 71 -8.58 14.94 -14.57
N CYS A 72 -7.76 14.34 -15.43
CA CYS A 72 -6.44 13.80 -15.05
C CYS A 72 -5.58 14.77 -14.21
N PRO A 73 -5.46 16.08 -14.55
CA PRO A 73 -4.70 17.03 -13.73
C PRO A 73 -5.31 17.31 -12.34
N VAL A 74 -6.62 17.18 -12.20
CA VAL A 74 -7.34 17.36 -10.93
C VAL A 74 -7.22 16.11 -10.08
N ALA A 75 -7.36 14.92 -10.69
CA ALA A 75 -7.12 13.64 -10.03
C ALA A 75 -5.68 13.53 -9.49
N HIS A 76 -4.68 13.97 -10.27
CA HIS A 76 -3.29 14.01 -9.83
C HIS A 76 -3.10 14.92 -8.61
N ARG A 77 -3.61 16.17 -8.66
CA ARG A 77 -3.54 17.09 -7.50
C ARG A 77 -4.21 16.53 -6.24
N ARG A 78 -5.32 15.82 -6.37
CA ARG A 78 -6.01 15.18 -5.23
C ARG A 78 -5.18 14.03 -4.63
N LEU A 79 -4.53 13.23 -5.47
CA LEU A 79 -3.64 12.17 -4.99
C LEU A 79 -2.40 12.73 -4.28
N GLU A 80 -1.80 13.78 -4.82
CA GLU A 80 -0.65 14.46 -4.20
C GLU A 80 -1.02 15.11 -2.85
N ALA A 81 -2.26 15.57 -2.69
CA ALA A 81 -2.75 16.16 -1.44
C ALA A 81 -3.02 15.15 -0.32
N GLY A 82 -2.78 13.85 -0.53
CA GLY A 82 -2.97 12.82 0.50
C GLY A 82 -3.94 11.69 0.12
N GLY A 83 -4.52 11.72 -1.09
CA GLY A 83 -5.31 10.62 -1.63
C GLY A 83 -6.79 10.93 -1.83
N THR A 84 -7.47 10.05 -2.55
CA THR A 84 -8.92 10.05 -2.83
C THR A 84 -9.72 9.57 -1.61
N GLU A 85 -9.60 10.28 -0.49
CA GLU A 85 -10.55 10.17 0.61
C GLU A 85 -11.59 11.30 0.48
N GLU A 86 -12.44 11.21 -0.53
CA GLU A 86 -13.79 11.76 -0.37
C GLU A 86 -14.45 10.85 0.68
N GLY A 87 -14.59 11.36 1.89
CA GLY A 87 -15.06 10.63 3.06
C GLY A 87 -16.44 9.99 2.85
N TRP A 88 -16.56 8.77 3.34
CA TRP A 88 -17.73 7.90 3.49
C TRP A 88 -19.11 8.57 3.58
N PHE A 89 -20.10 7.96 2.89
CA PHE A 89 -21.07 7.03 3.49
C PHE A 89 -21.38 5.89 2.51
#